data_AF-A0A1C2APR6-F1
#
_entry.id   AF-A0A1C2APR6-F1
#
_cell.length_a   1.000
_cell.length_b   1.000
_cell.length_c   1.000
_cell.angle_alpha   90.00
_cell.angle_beta   90.00
_cell.angle_gamma   90.00
#
_symmetry.space_group_name_H-M   'P 1'
#
loop_
_entity.id
_entity.type
_entity.pdbx_description
1 polymer ?
#
loop_
_entity_poly.entity_id
_entity_poly.type
_entity_poly.pdbx_seq_one_letter_code
_entity_poly.pdbx_strand_id
1 'polypeptide(L)' 'MEIYYVGDEAANSTKYKSLRQKNHKQWEDIQKEDVDIIQSMQIGRNSPAYNGGNFSPKMDNPTHHFHKWVAGNLI' A
#
# COMPACT_ATOMS: atom_id res chain seq x y z
N MET A 1 12.50 -4.27 -1.44
CA MET A 1 11.67 -3.17 -0.93
C MET A 1 12.60 -2.09 -0.43
N GLU A 2 12.40 -0.86 -0.88
CA GLU A 2 13.14 0.30 -0.39
C GLU A 2 12.30 1.04 0.66
N ILE A 3 12.91 1.42 1.78
CA ILE A 3 12.26 2.25 2.80
C ILE A 3 13.05 3.55 2.92
N TYR A 4 12.35 4.65 2.69
CA TYR A 4 12.89 5.99 2.87
C TYR A 4 12.55 6.53 4.25
N TYR A 5 13.51 7.18 4.88
CA TYR A 5 13.36 7.81 6.19
C TYR A 5 13.41 9.32 6.03
N VAL A 6 12.55 10.03 6.76
CA VAL A 6 12.52 11.49 6.75
C VAL A 6 13.70 12.03 7.57
N GLY A 7 14.60 12.76 6.90
CA GLY A 7 15.76 13.43 7.52
C GLY A 7 17.06 12.62 7.46
N ASP A 8 18.18 13.34 7.33
CA ASP A 8 19.52 12.76 7.14
C ASP A 8 19.97 11.89 8.33
N GLU A 9 19.72 12.32 9.56
CA GLU A 9 20.08 11.54 10.75
C GLU A 9 19.36 10.18 10.77
N ALA A 10 18.05 10.17 10.54
CA ALA A 10 17.26 8.94 10.54
C ALA A 10 17.68 7.99 9.40
N ALA A 11 17.96 8.54 8.22
CA ALA A 11 18.33 7.77 7.03
C ALA A 11 19.77 7.23 7.09
N ASN A 12 20.73 8.02 7.55
CA ASN A 12 22.15 7.76 7.33
C ASN A 12 22.97 7.54 8.60
N SER A 13 22.51 8.03 9.77
CA SER A 13 23.26 7.86 11.02
C SER A 13 23.43 6.37 11.38
N THR A 14 24.59 6.05 11.96
CA THR A 14 24.89 4.72 12.51
C THR A 14 24.02 4.41 13.74
N LYS A 15 23.59 5.44 14.48
CA LYS A 15 22.72 5.36 15.66
C LYS A 15 21.44 4.54 15.40
N TYR A 16 20.87 4.68 14.21
CA TYR A 16 19.60 4.06 13.85
C TYR A 16 19.74 2.85 12.92
N LYS A 17 20.96 2.41 12.61
CA LYS A 17 21.21 1.32 11.66
C LYS A 17 20.47 0.03 12.02
N SER A 18 20.50 -0.37 13.29
CA SER A 18 19.81 -1.58 13.77
C SER A 18 18.28 -1.45 13.70
N LEU A 19 17.74 -0.26 13.99
CA LEU A 19 16.30 0.01 13.86
C LEU A 19 15.87 -0.03 12.40
N ARG A 20 16.66 0.52 11.47
CA ARG A 20 16.38 0.43 10.03
C ARG A 20 16.35 -1.02 9.53
N GLN A 21 17.31 -1.84 9.97
CA GLN A 21 17.32 -3.27 9.63
C GLN A 21 16.09 -4.01 10.15
N LYS A 22 15.70 -3.77 11.41
CA LYS A 22 14.51 -4.39 12.00
C LYS A 22 13.23 -3.94 11.30
N ASN A 23 13.11 -2.64 11.04
CA ASN A 23 11.95 -2.06 10.36
C ASN A 23 11.84 -2.57 8.92
N HIS A 24 12.96 -2.69 8.20
CA HIS A 24 13.00 -3.26 6.86
C HIS A 24 12.45 -4.68 6.84
N LYS A 25 12.95 -5.56 7.72
CA LYS A 25 12.44 -6.93 7.82
C LYS A 25 10.93 -6.97 8.08
N GLN A 26 10.46 -6.19 9.04
CA GLN A 26 9.05 -6.16 9.41
C GLN A 26 8.15 -5.72 8.25
N TRP A 27 8.50 -4.63 7.57
CA TRP A 27 7.71 -4.13 6.44
C TRP A 27 7.82 -5.03 5.21
N GLU A 28 8.95 -5.70 5.01
CA GLU A 28 9.10 -6.66 3.91
C GLU A 28 8.13 -7.83 4.10
N ASP A 29 8.03 -8.36 5.32
CA ASP A 29 7.13 -9.47 5.63
C ASP A 29 5.66 -9.04 5.46
N ILE A 30 5.27 -7.87 5.98
CA ILE A 30 3.90 -7.34 5.84
C ILE A 30 3.55 -7.07 4.36
N GLN A 31 4.44 -6.41 3.60
CA GLN A 31 4.15 -6.08 2.20
C GLN A 31 4.05 -7.34 1.32
N LYS A 32 4.77 -8.41 1.65
CA LYS A 32 4.64 -9.69 0.94
C LYS A 32 3.23 -10.27 1.07
N GLU A 33 2.59 -10.13 2.23
CA GLU A 33 1.20 -10.58 2.42
C GLU A 33 0.23 -9.83 1.51
N ASP A 34 0.44 -8.52 1.32
CA ASP A 34 -0.42 -7.69 0.47
C ASP A 34 -0.30 -8.03 -1.04
N VAL A 35 0.86 -8.52 -1.50
CA VAL A 35 1.10 -8.84 -2.93
C VAL A 35 0.06 -9.83 -3.46
N ASP A 36 -0.13 -10.94 -2.76
CA ASP A 36 -1.02 -12.02 -3.21
C ASP A 36 -2.48 -11.55 -3.25
N ILE A 37 -2.89 -10.75 -2.26
CA ILE A 37 -4.24 -10.18 -2.17
C ILE A 37 -4.48 -9.21 -3.33
N ILE A 38 -3.54 -8.29 -3.59
CA ILE A 38 -3.67 -7.29 -4.66
C ILE A 38 -3.70 -7.96 -6.04
N GLN A 39 -2.79 -8.91 -6.30
CA GLN A 39 -2.75 -9.63 -7.57
C GLN A 39 -4.03 -10.42 -7.81
N SER A 40 -4.52 -11.13 -6.80
CA SER A 40 -5.77 -11.89 -6.89
C SER A 40 -6.97 -10.99 -7.14
N MET A 41 -7.05 -9.83 -6.47
CA MET A 41 -8.08 -8.83 -6.75
C MET A 41 -8.00 -8.31 -8.18
N GLN A 42 -6.79 -8.03 -8.70
CA GLN A 42 -6.62 -7.55 -10.08
C GLN A 42 -7.10 -8.59 -11.10
N ILE A 43 -6.78 -9.86 -10.88
CA ILE A 43 -7.27 -10.97 -11.72
C ILE A 43 -8.81 -11.04 -11.66
N GLY A 44 -9.40 -10.97 -10.47
CA GLY A 44 -10.85 -10.99 -10.30
C GLY A 44 -11.57 -9.83 -11.00
N ARG A 45 -10.99 -8.63 -10.98
CA ARG A 45 -11.54 -7.44 -11.66
C ARG A 45 -11.56 -7.53 -13.17
N ASN A 46 -10.71 -8.37 -13.77
CA ASN A 46 -10.72 -8.61 -15.22
C ASN A 46 -11.90 -9.51 -15.67
N SER A 47 -12.67 -10.07 -14.73
CA SER A 47 -13.86 -10.85 -15.07
C SER A 47 -14.94 -9.98 -15.71
N PRO A 48 -15.57 -10.41 -16.81
CA PRO A 48 -16.74 -9.71 -17.37
C PRO A 48 -17.92 -9.61 -16.41
N ALA A 49 -17.97 -10.45 -15.38
CA ALA A 49 -19.01 -10.42 -14.35
C ALA A 49 -18.74 -9.40 -13.23
N TYR A 50 -17.55 -8.80 -13.18
CA TYR A 50 -17.25 -7.78 -12.17
C TYR A 50 -17.98 -6.47 -12.47
N ASN A 51 -18.70 -5.95 -11.47
CA ASN A 51 -19.60 -4.81 -11.61
C ASN A 51 -19.07 -3.52 -10.94
N GLY A 52 -17.80 -3.49 -10.53
CA GLY A 52 -17.20 -2.36 -9.82
C GLY A 52 -17.05 -2.56 -8.30
N GLY A 53 -17.73 -3.55 -7.70
CA GLY A 53 -17.62 -3.83 -6.27
C GLY A 53 -18.26 -2.77 -5.37
N ASN A 54 -18.16 -2.95 -4.05
CA ASN A 54 -18.77 -2.06 -3.05
C ASN A 54 -17.73 -1.61 -2.01
N PHE A 55 -17.86 -0.37 -1.55
CA PHE A 55 -17.07 0.16 -0.43
C PHE A 55 -17.85 0.08 0.87
N SER A 56 -17.17 -0.31 1.94
CA SER A 56 -17.69 -0.23 3.30
C SER A 56 -17.80 1.23 3.75
N PRO A 57 -18.98 1.70 4.23
CA PRO A 57 -19.15 3.05 4.75
C PRO A 57 -18.29 3.38 5.96
N LYS A 58 -17.73 2.37 6.65
CA LYS A 58 -16.90 2.55 7.84
C LYS A 58 -15.41 2.34 7.54
N MET A 59 -15.07 1.29 6.80
CA MET A 59 -13.69 0.86 6.64
C MET A 59 -12.99 1.50 5.44
N ASP A 60 -13.74 1.85 4.38
CA ASP A 60 -13.16 2.19 3.08
C ASP A 60 -13.25 3.68 2.73
N ASN A 61 -13.51 4.56 3.71
CA ASN A 61 -13.65 5.99 3.44
C ASN A 61 -12.42 6.58 2.70
N PRO A 62 -11.17 6.35 3.15
CA PRO A 62 -10.00 6.86 2.42
C PRO A 62 -9.87 6.29 1.02
N THR A 63 -10.09 4.99 0.86
CA THR A 63 -10.05 4.30 -0.43
C THR A 63 -11.09 4.86 -1.39
N HIS A 64 -12.33 5.05 -0.94
CA HIS A 64 -13.39 5.65 -1.72
C HIS A 64 -13.05 7.08 -2.17
N HIS A 65 -12.52 7.91 -1.26
CA HIS A 65 -12.07 9.27 -1.61
C HIS A 65 -10.93 9.27 -2.63
N PHE A 66 -9.96 8.37 -2.50
CA PHE A 66 -8.89 8.21 -3.48
C PHE A 66 -9.44 7.89 -4.88
N HIS A 67 -10.32 6.89 -4.98
CA HIS A 67 -10.93 6.52 -6.27
C HIS A 67 -11.74 7.67 -6.88
N LYS A 68 -12.49 8.41 -6.05
CA LYS A 68 -13.23 9.59 -6.50
C LYS A 68 -12.29 10.68 -7.04
N TRP A 69 -11.16 10.91 -6.37
CA TRP A 69 -10.18 11.88 -6.83
C TRP A 69 -9.55 11.45 -8.16
N VAL A 70 -9.14 10.18 -8.29
CA VAL A 70 -8.57 9.63 -9.55
C VAL A 70 -9.55 9.82 -10.70
N ALA A 71 -10.81 9.44 -10.52
CA ALA A 71 -11.84 9.56 -11.56
C ALA A 71 -12.12 11.01 -11.99
N GLY A 72 -11.89 11.99 -11.11
CA GLY A 72 -12.10 13.40 -11.41
C GLY A 72 -10.87 14.13 -11.96
N ASN A 73 -9.69 13.52 -11.94
CA ASN A 73 -8.43 14.22 -12.25
C ASN A 73 -7.53 13.48 -13.25
N LEU A 74 -7.66 12.16 -13.38
CA LEU A 74 -6.75 11.34 -14.20
C LEU A 74 -7.45 10.57 -15.32
N ILE A 75 -8.77 10.41 -15.24
CA ILE A 75 -9.60 9.73 -16.25
C ILE A 75 -10.31 10.78 -17.09
#